data_AF-A0A516Q2J1-F1
#
_entry.id   AF-A0A516Q2J1-F1
#
_cell.length_a   1.000
_cell.length_b   1.000
_cell.length_c   1.000
_cell.angle_alpha   90.00
_cell.angle_beta   90.00
_cell.angle_gamma   90.00
#
_symmetry.space_group_name_H-M   'P 1'
#
loop_
_entity.id
_entity.type
_entity.pdbx_description
1 polymer ?
#
loop_
_entity_poly.entity_id
_entity_poly.type
_entity_poly.pdbx_seq_one_letter_code
_entity_poly.pdbx_strand_id
1 'polypeptide(L)'
;MMISQCLPDHRCVSHDRCLRDDRDAEFLELLGPDCDDLDTDDEIDWVDAAPFRAHLRRLIRETGVGWRTLAALAEVPAATVQRLLLGHPGRPMRQLHPTIAKRLFYLSLDVVRDAAIVPIRPARSRALICWLLSQGWSLDELSQRAGLPGAGLAELADGRSTSCTQLTAATVRAVAQQLSDRATPMTPAAGMELAIAG
;
A
#
# COMPACT_ATOMS: atom_id res chain seq x y z
N MET A 1 -47.94 24.13 -28.65
CA MET A 1 -48.74 23.92 -27.41
C MET A 1 -48.05 22.79 -26.65
N MET A 2 -47.61 23.06 -25.40
CA MET A 2 -47.13 22.12 -24.34
C MET A 2 -45.86 21.27 -24.65
N ILE A 3 -44.67 21.47 -24.05
CA ILE A 3 -44.15 21.45 -22.64
C ILE A 3 -43.41 20.12 -22.33
N SER A 4 -42.13 20.22 -21.94
CA SER A 4 -41.32 19.40 -21.00
C SER A 4 -41.20 17.87 -21.19
N GLN A 5 -40.11 17.16 -20.85
CA GLN A 5 -39.14 17.35 -19.77
C GLN A 5 -37.89 16.44 -19.96
N CYS A 6 -36.83 16.83 -19.24
CA CYS A 6 -35.45 16.34 -19.08
C CYS A 6 -35.17 14.82 -18.92
N LEU A 7 -33.99 14.36 -19.39
CA LEU A 7 -32.79 14.10 -18.56
C LEU A 7 -31.50 13.89 -19.42
N PRO A 8 -30.30 14.33 -18.99
CA PRO A 8 -29.06 14.28 -19.77
C PRO A 8 -28.01 13.27 -19.26
N ASP A 9 -27.08 12.95 -20.16
CA ASP A 9 -25.65 12.61 -19.95
C ASP A 9 -25.22 11.36 -19.13
N HIS A 10 -24.75 10.35 -19.88
CA HIS A 10 -23.55 9.58 -19.52
C HIS A 10 -22.71 9.35 -20.79
N ARG A 11 -22.12 10.43 -21.31
CA ARG A 11 -21.05 10.29 -22.31
C ARG A 11 -19.80 9.74 -21.64
N CYS A 12 -19.37 8.60 -22.17
CA CYS A 12 -18.06 7.99 -21.99
C CYS A 12 -16.95 9.04 -22.21
N VAL A 13 -16.08 9.24 -21.22
CA VAL A 13 -14.87 10.04 -21.38
C VAL A 13 -13.66 9.11 -21.33
N SER A 14 -13.13 8.84 -22.52
CA SER A 14 -11.70 8.67 -22.82
C SER A 14 -10.97 7.48 -22.19
N HIS A 15 -11.18 6.29 -22.78
CA HIS A 15 -10.44 5.05 -22.55
C HIS A 15 -9.13 4.97 -23.37
N ASP A 16 -8.47 6.10 -23.69
CA ASP A 16 -7.46 6.11 -24.75
C ASP A 16 -6.20 6.92 -24.38
N ARG A 17 -5.45 6.40 -23.41
CA ARG A 17 -3.98 6.58 -23.31
C ARG A 17 -3.37 5.65 -22.25
N CYS A 18 -3.57 4.34 -22.41
CA CYS A 18 -2.79 3.34 -21.70
C CYS A 18 -1.82 2.67 -22.67
N LEU A 19 -0.76 3.40 -23.04
CA LEU A 19 0.40 2.77 -23.66
C LEU A 19 1.03 1.83 -22.62
N ARG A 20 0.99 0.54 -22.97
CA ARG A 20 1.54 -0.61 -22.26
C ARG A 20 3.01 -0.77 -22.64
N ASP A 21 3.85 -0.91 -21.63
CA ASP A 21 4.95 -1.89 -21.46
C ASP A 21 6.11 -1.36 -20.59
N ASP A 22 6.28 -0.03 -20.45
CA ASP A 22 7.38 0.55 -19.63
C ASP A 22 6.96 1.04 -18.23
N ARG A 23 5.66 1.11 -17.91
CA ARG A 23 5.16 1.77 -16.68
C ARG A 23 5.26 0.95 -15.39
N ASP A 24 5.43 -0.36 -15.47
CA ASP A 24 5.42 -1.20 -14.26
C ASP A 24 6.68 -1.02 -13.40
N ALA A 25 7.81 -0.65 -14.01
CA ALA A 25 9.06 -0.35 -13.29
C ALA A 25 9.00 1.00 -12.54
N GLU A 26 8.52 2.06 -13.19
CA GLU A 26 8.33 3.39 -12.57
C GLU A 26 7.23 3.36 -11.48
N PHE A 27 6.24 2.48 -11.62
CA PHE A 27 5.18 2.30 -10.62
C PHE A 27 5.58 1.44 -9.41
N LEU A 28 6.53 0.51 -9.57
CA LEU A 28 7.13 -0.22 -8.45
C LEU A 28 7.88 0.75 -7.51
N GLU A 29 8.51 1.78 -8.06
CA GLU A 29 9.09 2.92 -7.32
C GLU A 29 8.02 3.68 -6.49
N LEU A 30 6.80 3.78 -7.03
CA LEU A 30 5.66 4.38 -6.33
C LEU A 30 5.10 3.52 -5.19
N LEU A 31 5.31 2.21 -5.23
CA LEU A 31 4.86 1.21 -4.24
C LEU A 31 5.94 0.86 -3.22
N GLY A 32 7.20 1.10 -3.54
CA GLY A 32 8.33 0.90 -2.63
C GLY A 32 8.20 1.76 -1.37
N PRO A 33 8.47 1.21 -0.18
CA PRO A 33 8.92 2.06 0.92
C PRO A 33 10.31 2.60 0.55
N ASP A 34 10.60 3.88 0.81
CA ASP A 34 11.87 4.57 0.49
C ASP A 34 13.07 4.03 1.32
N CYS A 35 13.13 2.71 1.58
CA CYS A 35 14.16 2.07 2.38
C CYS A 35 15.06 1.14 1.55
N ASP A 36 15.35 1.57 0.32
CA ASP A 36 16.35 0.93 -0.55
C ASP A 36 17.80 1.14 -0.04
N ASP A 37 18.02 2.04 0.93
CA ASP A 37 19.33 2.25 1.56
C ASP A 37 19.45 1.52 2.91
N LEU A 38 19.31 0.19 2.92
CA LEU A 38 19.85 -0.62 4.01
C LEU A 38 21.34 -0.87 3.72
N ASP A 39 22.16 0.17 3.91
CA ASP A 39 23.62 0.07 3.80
C ASP A 39 24.11 -1.14 4.61
N THR A 40 24.70 -2.08 3.89
CA THR A 40 25.38 -3.27 4.41
C THR A 40 26.71 -2.85 5.05
N ASP A 41 26.66 -2.05 6.11
CA ASP A 41 27.86 -1.73 6.91
C ASP A 41 27.95 -2.68 8.12
N ASP A 42 29.17 -3.19 8.35
CA ASP A 42 29.51 -4.36 9.16
C ASP A 42 29.30 -4.23 10.70
N GLU A 43 28.55 -3.24 11.19
CA GLU A 43 28.25 -3.07 12.63
C GLU A 43 26.81 -2.58 12.90
N ILE A 44 25.81 -3.26 12.33
CA ILE A 44 24.40 -2.98 12.62
C ILE A 44 24.05 -3.48 14.04
N ASP A 45 23.83 -2.54 14.97
CA ASP A 45 23.29 -2.85 16.30
C ASP A 45 21.79 -3.23 16.19
N TRP A 46 21.55 -4.53 16.02
CA TRP A 46 20.22 -5.11 15.89
C TRP A 46 19.43 -4.96 17.19
N VAL A 47 18.26 -4.32 17.12
CA VAL A 47 17.44 -4.07 18.30
C VAL A 47 16.42 -5.18 18.55
N ASP A 48 16.02 -5.38 19.81
CA ASP A 48 14.97 -6.34 20.16
C ASP A 48 13.63 -5.95 19.51
N ALA A 49 13.01 -6.91 18.84
CA ALA A 49 11.75 -6.76 18.14
C ALA A 49 10.52 -6.84 19.06
N ALA A 50 10.64 -7.39 20.28
CA ALA A 50 9.50 -7.59 21.18
C ALA A 50 8.74 -6.30 21.56
N PRO A 51 9.41 -5.17 21.91
CA PRO A 51 8.75 -3.91 22.21
C PRO A 51 7.94 -3.37 21.02
N PHE A 52 8.51 -3.42 19.82
CA PHE A 52 7.86 -2.93 18.59
C PHE A 52 6.63 -3.77 18.21
N ARG A 53 6.68 -5.08 18.45
CA ARG A 53 5.51 -5.95 18.28
C ARG A 53 4.38 -5.58 19.24
N ALA A 54 4.70 -5.37 20.52
CA ALA A 54 3.71 -4.96 21.52
C ALA A 54 3.11 -3.58 21.18
N HIS A 55 3.96 -2.65 20.74
CA HIS A 55 3.57 -1.31 20.30
C HIS A 55 2.60 -1.36 19.12
N LEU A 56 2.91 -2.09 18.05
CA LEU A 56 2.00 -2.24 16.92
C LEU A 56 0.67 -2.90 17.29
N ARG A 57 0.68 -3.94 18.13
CA ARG A 57 -0.57 -4.56 18.63
C ARG A 57 -1.41 -3.57 19.41
N ARG A 58 -0.77 -2.71 20.21
CA ARG A 58 -1.44 -1.62 20.92
C ARG A 58 -2.09 -0.64 19.94
N LEU A 59 -1.34 -0.16 18.94
CA LEU A 59 -1.87 0.75 17.92
C LEU A 59 -3.07 0.15 17.19
N ILE A 60 -3.00 -1.10 16.75
CA ILE A 60 -4.10 -1.79 16.06
C ILE A 60 -5.34 -1.83 16.97
N ARG A 61 -5.17 -2.22 18.25
CA ARG A 61 -6.28 -2.32 19.20
C ARG A 61 -6.93 -0.97 19.50
N GLU A 62 -6.13 0.09 19.62
CA GLU A 62 -6.62 1.41 20.05
C GLU A 62 -7.13 2.28 18.91
N THR A 63 -6.66 2.06 17.68
CA THR A 63 -7.06 2.84 16.49
C THR A 63 -8.00 2.09 15.56
N GLY A 64 -8.03 0.75 15.63
CA GLY A 64 -8.73 -0.09 14.66
C GLY A 64 -8.07 -0.15 13.27
N VAL A 65 -6.95 0.55 13.08
CA VAL A 65 -6.23 0.60 11.79
C VAL A 65 -5.46 -0.70 11.57
N GLY A 66 -5.61 -1.28 10.39
CA GLY A 66 -4.93 -2.51 10.00
C GLY A 66 -3.41 -2.36 9.91
N TRP A 67 -2.67 -3.43 10.21
CA TRP A 67 -1.22 -3.41 10.26
C TRP A 67 -0.54 -3.03 8.93
N ARG A 68 -1.17 -3.31 7.78
CA ARG A 68 -0.63 -2.90 6.47
C ARG A 68 -0.69 -1.38 6.29
N THR A 69 -1.78 -0.75 6.70
CA THR A 69 -1.91 0.71 6.70
C THR A 69 -0.91 1.33 7.68
N LEU A 70 -0.71 0.74 8.87
CA LEU A 70 0.31 1.20 9.81
C LEU A 70 1.73 1.07 9.24
N ALA A 71 2.02 -0.01 8.51
CA ALA A 71 3.29 -0.18 7.80
C ALA A 71 3.50 0.91 6.74
N ALA A 72 2.45 1.19 5.95
CA ALA A 72 2.47 2.24 4.93
C ALA A 72 2.61 3.66 5.52
N LEU A 73 2.04 3.91 6.70
CA LEU A 73 2.20 5.17 7.45
C LEU A 73 3.61 5.33 8.03
N ALA A 74 4.17 4.26 8.56
CA ALA A 74 5.56 4.25 9.05
C ALA A 74 6.59 4.17 7.92
N GLU A 75 6.14 4.01 6.66
CA GLU A 75 7.00 3.79 5.49
C GLU A 75 7.98 2.62 5.72
N VAL A 76 7.47 1.54 6.29
CA VAL A 76 8.21 0.30 6.56
C VAL A 76 7.69 -0.79 5.62
N PRO A 77 8.55 -1.71 5.13
CA PRO A 77 8.09 -2.82 4.30
C PRO A 77 7.01 -3.64 5.00
N ALA A 78 5.88 -3.84 4.31
CA ALA A 78 4.74 -4.59 4.84
C ALA A 78 5.15 -6.02 5.25
N ALA A 79 6.03 -6.68 4.48
CA ALA A 79 6.56 -8.00 4.81
C ALA A 79 7.29 -8.03 6.17
N THR A 80 8.03 -6.98 6.52
CA THR A 80 8.71 -6.89 7.82
C THR A 80 7.70 -6.77 8.95
N VAL A 81 6.68 -5.92 8.80
CA VAL A 81 5.61 -5.78 9.80
C VAL A 81 4.79 -7.07 9.93
N GLN A 82 4.54 -7.78 8.82
CA GLN A 82 3.90 -9.08 8.82
C GLN A 82 4.70 -10.10 9.64
N ARG A 83 6.01 -10.24 9.35
CA ARG A 83 6.92 -11.13 10.08
C ARG A 83 7.04 -10.75 11.56
N LEU A 84 6.97 -9.45 11.87
CA LEU A 84 7.02 -8.96 13.24
C LEU A 84 5.78 -9.36 14.04
N LEU A 85 4.58 -9.23 13.45
CA LEU A 85 3.30 -9.45 14.12
C LEU A 85 2.83 -10.90 14.11
N LEU A 86 2.94 -11.57 12.96
CA LEU A 86 2.45 -12.92 12.71
C LEU A 86 3.56 -13.97 12.86
N GLY A 87 4.83 -13.57 12.75
CA GLY A 87 5.95 -14.49 12.72
C GLY A 87 6.08 -15.23 11.37
N HIS A 88 7.01 -16.17 11.33
CA HIS A 88 7.06 -17.26 10.36
C HIS A 88 6.58 -18.54 11.08
N PRO A 89 6.01 -19.57 10.43
CA PRO A 89 5.60 -20.81 11.10
C PRO A 89 6.69 -21.31 12.06
N GLY A 90 6.43 -21.16 13.36
CA GLY A 90 7.30 -21.59 14.46
C GLY A 90 8.34 -20.59 14.99
N ARG A 91 8.57 -19.42 14.39
CA ARG A 91 9.59 -18.48 14.90
C ARG A 91 9.18 -16.99 14.81
N PRO A 92 9.00 -16.31 15.95
CA PRO A 92 8.84 -14.85 15.95
C PRO A 92 10.17 -14.17 15.61
N MET A 93 10.10 -13.06 14.88
CA MET A 93 11.25 -12.20 14.61
C MET A 93 11.81 -11.66 15.93
N ARG A 94 13.09 -11.91 16.22
CA ARG A 94 13.73 -11.50 17.49
C ARG A 94 14.46 -10.16 17.39
N GLN A 95 14.97 -9.86 16.21
CA GLN A 95 15.78 -8.68 15.94
C GLN A 95 15.16 -7.87 14.82
N LEU A 96 15.31 -6.55 14.90
CA LEU A 96 14.81 -5.59 13.93
C LEU A 96 15.94 -4.64 13.54
N HIS A 97 15.98 -4.27 12.27
CA HIS A 97 16.94 -3.29 11.78
C HIS A 97 16.69 -1.93 12.47
N PRO A 98 17.73 -1.21 12.93
CA PRO A 98 17.58 0.04 13.68
C PRO A 98 16.80 1.11 12.90
N THR A 99 16.97 1.20 11.57
CA THR A 99 16.19 2.13 10.73
C THR A 99 14.68 1.82 10.79
N ILE A 100 14.32 0.53 10.74
CA ILE A 100 12.91 0.11 10.81
C ILE A 100 12.37 0.34 12.22
N ALA A 101 13.17 0.02 13.24
CA ALA A 101 12.83 0.27 14.63
C ALA A 101 12.55 1.76 14.89
N LYS A 102 13.40 2.65 14.38
CA LYS A 102 13.24 4.10 14.48
C LYS A 102 11.94 4.56 13.82
N ARG A 103 11.64 4.10 12.59
CA ARG A 103 10.38 4.41 11.90
C ARG A 103 9.15 3.92 12.68
N LEU A 104 9.18 2.69 13.20
CA LEU A 104 8.10 2.15 14.03
C LEU A 104 7.97 2.85 15.39
N PHE A 105 9.06 3.36 15.95
CA PHE A 105 9.05 4.10 17.21
C PHE A 105 8.33 5.45 17.07
N TYR A 106 8.55 6.16 15.96
CA TYR A 106 7.86 7.43 15.69
C TYR A 106 6.38 7.28 15.39
N LEU A 107 5.92 6.09 15.01
CA LEU A 107 4.51 5.81 14.79
C LEU A 107 3.78 5.75 16.14
N SER A 108 3.20 6.86 16.59
CA SER A 108 2.42 6.93 17.84
C SER A 108 0.91 6.92 17.56
N LEU A 109 0.09 6.85 18.62
CA LEU A 109 -1.36 6.99 18.52
C LEU A 109 -1.76 8.34 17.96
N ASP A 110 -1.07 9.40 18.40
CA ASP A 110 -1.34 10.76 17.95
C ASP A 110 -0.99 10.91 16.46
N VAL A 111 0.13 10.34 16.01
CA VAL A 111 0.48 10.31 14.58
C VAL A 111 -0.59 9.61 13.75
N VAL A 112 -1.12 8.47 14.22
CA VAL A 112 -2.19 7.76 13.48
C VAL A 112 -3.50 8.56 13.47
N ARG A 113 -3.83 9.24 14.58
CA ARG A 113 -5.03 10.10 14.67
C ARG A 113 -4.89 11.35 13.79
N ASP A 114 -3.74 12.00 13.82
CA ASP A 114 -3.42 13.14 12.97
C ASP A 114 -3.47 12.75 11.51
N ALA A 115 -2.94 11.57 11.14
CA ALA A 115 -3.03 11.07 9.78
C ALA A 115 -4.48 10.89 9.30
N ALA A 116 -5.43 10.64 10.21
CA ALA A 116 -6.84 10.53 9.88
C ALA A 116 -7.51 11.88 9.54
N ILE A 117 -6.90 13.01 9.90
CA ILE A 117 -7.47 14.35 9.70
C ILE A 117 -6.62 15.26 8.81
N VAL A 118 -5.30 15.04 8.73
CA VAL A 118 -4.39 15.87 7.94
C VAL A 118 -4.64 15.65 6.45
N PRO A 119 -5.08 16.69 5.71
CA PRO A 119 -5.32 16.60 4.29
C PRO A 119 -4.00 16.65 3.51
N ILE A 120 -3.88 15.80 2.49
CA ILE A 120 -2.78 15.80 1.53
C ILE A 120 -3.31 15.77 0.10
N ARG A 121 -2.45 16.13 -0.86
CA ARG A 121 -2.78 16.04 -2.29
C ARG A 121 -2.95 14.57 -2.70
N PRO A 122 -4.04 14.22 -3.40
CA PRO A 122 -4.35 12.83 -3.72
C PRO A 122 -3.62 12.30 -4.96
N ALA A 123 -2.65 13.03 -5.52
CA ALA A 123 -2.01 12.67 -6.79
C ALA A 123 -1.46 11.24 -6.80
N ARG A 124 -0.73 10.85 -5.74
CA ARG A 124 -0.19 9.49 -5.59
C ARG A 124 -1.29 8.45 -5.40
N SER A 125 -2.25 8.72 -4.52
CA SER A 125 -3.39 7.84 -4.25
C SER A 125 -4.23 7.60 -5.50
N ARG A 126 -4.49 8.66 -6.28
CA ARG A 126 -5.21 8.62 -7.55
C ARG A 126 -4.46 7.77 -8.56
N ALA A 127 -3.16 7.98 -8.74
CA ALA A 127 -2.34 7.18 -9.65
C ALA A 127 -2.42 5.69 -9.30
N LEU A 128 -2.32 5.33 -8.01
CA LEU A 128 -2.45 3.95 -7.54
C LEU A 128 -3.84 3.35 -7.79
N ILE A 129 -4.91 4.11 -7.53
CA ILE A 129 -6.28 3.64 -7.80
C ILE A 129 -6.46 3.41 -9.31
N CYS A 130 -6.09 4.37 -10.15
CA CYS A 130 -6.20 4.24 -11.60
C CYS A 130 -5.39 3.04 -12.13
N TRP A 131 -4.19 2.82 -11.59
CA TRP A 131 -3.38 1.64 -11.93
C TRP A 131 -4.11 0.33 -11.55
N LEU A 132 -4.64 0.21 -10.34
CA LEU A 132 -5.40 -0.97 -9.91
C LEU A 132 -6.63 -1.23 -10.80
N LEU A 133 -7.36 -0.17 -11.18
CA LEU A 133 -8.48 -0.29 -12.11
C LEU A 133 -8.03 -0.77 -13.49
N SER A 134 -6.86 -0.32 -13.98
CA SER A 134 -6.31 -0.79 -15.26
C SER A 134 -5.85 -2.26 -15.22
N GLN A 135 -5.52 -2.79 -14.04
CA GLN A 135 -5.24 -4.21 -13.81
C GLN A 135 -6.51 -5.07 -13.71
N GLY A 136 -7.71 -4.47 -13.82
CA GLY A 136 -8.99 -5.17 -13.80
C GLY A 136 -9.63 -5.32 -12.42
N TRP A 137 -9.06 -4.71 -11.38
CA TRP A 137 -9.70 -4.66 -10.06
C TRP A 137 -10.91 -3.72 -10.08
N SER A 138 -12.02 -4.12 -9.45
CA SER A 138 -13.21 -3.26 -9.37
C SER A 138 -13.13 -2.28 -8.19
N LEU A 139 -13.82 -1.13 -8.30
CA LEU A 139 -13.90 -0.17 -7.19
C LEU A 139 -14.56 -0.76 -5.94
N ASP A 140 -15.49 -1.70 -6.10
CA ASP A 140 -16.15 -2.38 -4.99
C ASP A 140 -15.16 -3.26 -4.21
N GLU A 141 -14.33 -4.03 -4.92
CA GLU A 141 -13.26 -4.80 -4.29
C GLU A 141 -12.22 -3.93 -3.58
N LEU A 142 -11.87 -2.79 -4.16
CA LEU A 142 -10.96 -1.83 -3.53
C LEU A 142 -11.60 -1.22 -2.27
N SER A 143 -12.88 -0.85 -2.34
CA SER A 143 -13.66 -0.33 -1.21
C SER A 143 -13.70 -1.33 -0.05
N GLN A 144 -14.05 -2.58 -0.32
CA GLN A 144 -14.11 -3.64 0.69
C GLN A 144 -12.74 -3.91 1.33
N ARG A 145 -11.67 -3.96 0.53
CA ARG A 145 -10.31 -4.23 1.04
C ARG A 145 -9.71 -3.05 1.79
N ALA A 146 -9.98 -1.83 1.34
CA ALA A 146 -9.51 -0.62 2.00
C ALA A 146 -10.33 -0.26 3.24
N GLY A 147 -11.58 -0.73 3.34
CA GLY A 147 -12.53 -0.25 4.36
C GLY A 147 -12.90 1.23 4.16
N LEU A 148 -12.79 1.72 2.92
CA LEU A 148 -13.09 3.10 2.53
C LEU A 148 -14.38 3.12 1.71
N PRO A 149 -15.20 4.18 1.78
CA PRO A 149 -16.42 4.27 0.99
C PRO A 149 -16.09 4.31 -0.51
N GLY A 150 -16.72 3.43 -1.30
CA GLY A 150 -16.52 3.35 -2.75
C GLY A 150 -16.76 4.67 -3.49
N ALA A 151 -17.71 5.49 -3.02
CA ALA A 151 -17.94 6.83 -3.57
C ALA A 151 -16.71 7.75 -3.42
N GLY A 152 -16.03 7.71 -2.25
CA GLY A 152 -14.81 8.50 -2.03
C GLY A 152 -13.64 8.02 -2.89
N LEU A 153 -13.50 6.70 -3.09
CA LEU A 153 -12.50 6.15 -4.01
C LEU A 153 -12.78 6.55 -5.46
N ALA A 154 -14.04 6.55 -5.89
CA ALA A 154 -14.43 6.99 -7.22
C ALA A 154 -14.13 8.49 -7.43
N GLU A 155 -14.44 9.35 -6.46
CA GLU A 155 -14.11 10.78 -6.54
C GLU A 155 -12.60 11.03 -6.60
N LEU A 156 -11.79 10.24 -5.89
CA LEU A 156 -10.33 10.31 -5.96
C LEU A 156 -9.81 9.87 -7.34
N ALA A 157 -10.34 8.77 -7.89
CA ALA A 157 -9.97 8.27 -9.21
C ALA A 157 -10.31 9.28 -10.32
N ASP A 158 -11.52 9.82 -10.28
CA ASP A 158 -12.04 10.77 -11.26
C ASP A 158 -11.40 12.17 -11.11
N GLY A 159 -10.69 12.43 -10.01
CA GLY A 159 -10.06 13.71 -9.71
C GLY A 159 -11.03 14.79 -9.24
N ARG A 160 -12.24 14.41 -8.81
CA ARG A 160 -13.22 15.32 -8.19
C ARG A 160 -12.79 15.75 -6.79
N SER A 161 -12.11 14.87 -6.05
CA SER A 161 -11.52 15.23 -4.75
C SER A 161 -10.14 15.87 -4.96
N THR A 162 -9.94 17.05 -4.40
CA THR A 162 -8.65 17.77 -4.43
C THR A 162 -7.75 17.44 -3.24
N SER A 163 -8.27 16.74 -2.24
CA SER A 163 -7.55 16.29 -1.04
C SER A 163 -8.04 14.90 -0.59
N CYS A 164 -7.16 14.18 0.11
CA CYS A 164 -7.49 12.98 0.89
C CYS A 164 -6.70 13.01 2.19
N THR A 165 -7.11 12.26 3.22
CA THR A 165 -6.35 12.20 4.47
C THR A 165 -5.09 11.35 4.30
N GLN A 166 -4.04 11.60 5.09
CA GLN A 166 -2.83 10.76 5.06
C GLN A 166 -3.15 9.29 5.32
N LEU A 167 -4.10 9.01 6.23
CA LEU A 167 -4.56 7.65 6.51
C LEU A 167 -5.24 7.01 5.29
N THR A 168 -6.03 7.78 4.53
CA THR A 168 -6.64 7.32 3.28
C THR A 168 -5.57 6.95 2.27
N ALA A 169 -4.58 7.82 2.07
CA ALA A 169 -3.47 7.57 1.15
C ALA A 169 -2.63 6.36 1.55
N ALA A 170 -2.31 6.20 2.84
CA ALA A 170 -1.60 5.04 3.37
C ALA A 170 -2.41 3.75 3.20
N THR A 171 -3.73 3.81 3.37
CA THR A 171 -4.62 2.66 3.17
C THR A 171 -4.67 2.25 1.70
N VAL A 172 -4.79 3.21 0.78
CA VAL A 172 -4.73 2.95 -0.67
C VAL A 172 -3.39 2.32 -1.05
N ARG A 173 -2.27 2.85 -0.53
CA ARG A 173 -0.93 2.28 -0.74
C ARG A 173 -0.84 0.85 -0.21
N ALA A 174 -1.33 0.60 1.00
CA ALA A 174 -1.34 -0.72 1.62
C ALA A 174 -2.14 -1.76 0.81
N VAL A 175 -3.29 -1.36 0.27
CA VAL A 175 -4.10 -2.22 -0.61
C VAL A 175 -3.38 -2.47 -1.93
N ALA A 176 -2.80 -1.43 -2.53
CA ALA A 176 -2.05 -1.57 -3.77
C ALA A 176 -0.88 -2.55 -3.61
N GLN A 177 -0.06 -2.40 -2.57
CA GLN A 177 1.02 -3.33 -2.23
C GLN A 177 0.51 -4.77 -2.06
N GLN A 178 -0.56 -4.96 -1.29
CA GLN A 178 -1.14 -6.29 -1.08
C GLN A 178 -1.61 -6.97 -2.38
N LEU A 179 -2.16 -6.20 -3.32
CA LEU A 179 -2.64 -6.73 -4.59
C LEU A 179 -1.49 -6.98 -5.57
N SER A 180 -0.47 -6.13 -5.57
CA SER A 180 0.76 -6.34 -6.34
C SER A 180 1.52 -7.59 -5.87
N ASP A 181 1.67 -7.80 -4.57
CA ASP A 181 2.32 -8.98 -3.99
C ASP A 181 1.65 -10.30 -4.44
N ARG A 182 0.35 -10.25 -4.76
CA ARG A 182 -0.44 -11.40 -5.24
C ARG A 182 -0.42 -11.53 -6.76
N ALA A 183 -0.25 -10.42 -7.47
CA ALA A 183 -0.19 -10.38 -8.93
C ALA A 183 1.16 -10.92 -9.46
N THR A 184 2.19 -11.01 -8.62
CA THR A 184 3.41 -11.76 -8.91
C THR A 184 3.16 -13.26 -8.73
N PRO A 185 2.94 -14.07 -9.78
CA PRO A 185 3.28 -15.47 -9.68
C PRO A 185 4.80 -15.51 -9.42
N MET A 186 5.23 -16.13 -8.33
CA MET A 186 6.54 -16.77 -8.35
C MET A 186 6.53 -17.69 -9.56
N THR A 187 7.15 -17.28 -10.65
CA THR A 187 7.72 -18.24 -11.58
C THR A 187 8.74 -19.00 -10.72
N PRO A 188 8.54 -20.28 -10.36
CA PRO A 188 9.70 -21.08 -10.03
C PRO A 188 10.60 -20.96 -11.26
N ALA A 189 11.87 -20.65 -11.07
CA ALA A 189 12.87 -20.69 -12.13
C ALA A 189 12.94 -22.13 -12.66
N ALA A 190 12.05 -22.48 -13.57
CA ALA A 190 12.10 -23.64 -14.43
C ALA A 190 12.86 -23.17 -15.67
N GLY A 191 14.13 -23.54 -15.75
CA GLY A 191 14.95 -23.31 -16.93
C GLY A 191 16.35 -22.78 -16.63
N MET A 192 17.13 -23.51 -15.83
CA MET A 192 18.56 -23.63 -16.16
C MET A 192 18.89 -25.12 -16.21
N GLU A 193 18.49 -25.72 -17.33
CA GLU A 193 19.07 -26.93 -17.87
C GLU A 193 20.55 -26.63 -18.12
N LEU A 194 21.43 -27.06 -17.21
CA LEU A 194 22.85 -27.14 -17.47
C LEU A 194 23.20 -28.59 -17.74
N ALA A 195 23.64 -28.79 -18.98
CA ALA A 195 24.27 -29.99 -19.51
C ALA A 195 25.23 -30.66 -18.52
N ILE A 196 25.11 -31.98 -18.41
CA ILE A 196 26.27 -32.84 -18.15
C ILE A 196 26.24 -33.93 -19.22
N ALA A 197 27.22 -33.83 -20.10
CA ALA A 197 27.59 -34.82 -21.10
C ALA A 197 27.97 -36.16 -20.44
N GLY A 198 27.66 -37.26 -21.13
CA GLY A 198 28.06 -38.62 -20.75
C GLY A 198 27.28 -39.66 -21.54
#